data_AF-A0A6N7AKT6-F1
#
_entry.id   AF-A0A6N7AKT6-F1
#
_cell.length_a   1.000
_cell.length_b   1.000
_cell.length_c   1.000
_cell.angle_alpha   90.00
_cell.angle_beta   90.00
_cell.angle_gamma   90.00
#
_symmetry.space_group_name_H-M   'P 1'
#
loop_
_entity.id
_entity.type
_entity.pdbx_description
1 polymer ?
#
loop_
_entity_poly.entity_id
_entity_poly.type
_entity_poly.pdbx_seq_one_letter_code
_entity_poly.pdbx_strand_id
1 'polypeptide(L)'
;MQVNLYYHPNAFATLDQAFDPETNAEYAAAFLSGLYDETGDWLRAASYYHSRDLERGKTYRAKVVKTWETHRHMVLARQTPPPEPPRPAAPSRRLDTPALQGITTRQAEVLARTLAEREAAREAATVWRTARMQEWEARRAARLSRAAAN
;
A
#
# COMPACT_ATOMS: atom_id res chain seq x y z
N MET A 1 -1.60 -10.69 -1.42
CA MET A 1 -1.47 -11.17 -2.81
C MET A 1 -2.77 -11.85 -3.17
N GLN A 2 -3.31 -11.67 -4.37
CA GLN A 2 -4.55 -12.34 -4.79
C GLN A 2 -4.26 -13.34 -5.91
N VAL A 3 -4.65 -14.60 -5.70
CA VAL A 3 -4.45 -15.70 -6.65
C VAL A 3 -5.48 -15.61 -7.79
N ASN A 4 -5.04 -15.82 -9.04
CA ASN A 4 -5.91 -15.82 -10.21
C ASN A 4 -6.45 -17.23 -10.49
N LEU A 5 -7.76 -17.41 -10.38
CA LEU A 5 -8.46 -18.69 -10.56
C LEU A 5 -8.35 -19.28 -11.97
N TYR A 6 -8.07 -18.47 -12.99
CA TYR A 6 -7.84 -18.98 -14.35
C TYR A 6 -6.64 -19.94 -14.40
N TYR A 7 -5.58 -19.62 -13.66
CA TYR A 7 -4.36 -20.44 -13.59
C TYR A 7 -4.39 -21.45 -12.44
N HIS A 8 -5.26 -21.22 -11.45
CA HIS A 8 -5.35 -22.01 -10.22
C HIS A 8 -6.79 -22.49 -9.96
N PRO A 9 -7.42 -23.23 -10.90
CA PRO A 9 -8.84 -23.58 -10.80
C PRO A 9 -9.15 -24.51 -9.62
N ASN A 10 -8.16 -25.31 -9.20
CA ASN A 10 -8.28 -26.30 -8.13
C ASN A 10 -7.61 -25.84 -6.82
N ALA A 11 -7.26 -24.56 -6.68
CA ALA A 11 -6.61 -24.04 -5.49
C ALA A 11 -7.54 -23.95 -4.27
N PHE A 12 -8.84 -23.86 -4.52
CA PHE A 12 -9.86 -23.65 -3.48
C PHE A 12 -11.00 -24.63 -3.70
N ALA A 13 -11.60 -25.11 -2.60
CA ALA A 13 -12.74 -26.03 -2.69
C ALA A 13 -14.01 -25.30 -3.17
N THR A 14 -14.11 -23.99 -2.90
CA THR A 14 -15.23 -23.15 -3.34
C THR A 14 -14.76 -21.76 -3.79
N LEU A 15 -15.59 -21.08 -4.57
CA LEU A 15 -15.33 -19.71 -4.98
C LEU A 15 -15.31 -18.74 -3.78
N ASP A 16 -16.12 -18.99 -2.75
CA ASP A 16 -16.12 -18.16 -1.54
C ASP A 16 -14.80 -18.26 -0.78
N GLN A 17 -14.17 -19.45 -0.72
CA GLN A 17 -12.82 -19.60 -0.17
C GLN A 17 -11.76 -18.82 -0.98
N ALA A 18 -11.89 -18.78 -2.31
CA ALA A 18 -10.96 -18.01 -3.13
C ALA A 18 -11.03 -16.49 -2.88
N PHE A 19 -12.18 -16.00 -2.42
CA PHE A 19 -12.39 -14.60 -2.08
C PHE A 19 -12.19 -14.29 -0.58
N ASP A 20 -12.00 -15.31 0.25
CA ASP A 20 -11.59 -15.15 1.64
C ASP A 20 -10.13 -14.66 1.69
N PRO A 21 -9.83 -13.49 2.28
CA PRO A 21 -8.48 -12.93 2.25
C PRO A 21 -7.42 -13.78 2.94
N GLU A 22 -7.78 -14.45 4.04
CA GLU A 22 -6.87 -15.29 4.81
C GLU A 22 -6.52 -16.55 4.02
N THR A 23 -7.54 -17.28 3.58
CA THR A 23 -7.38 -18.50 2.76
C THR A 23 -6.61 -18.21 1.46
N ASN A 24 -6.88 -17.08 0.79
CA ASN A 24 -6.17 -16.71 -0.43
C ASN A 24 -4.69 -16.39 -0.15
N ALA A 25 -4.41 -15.68 0.94
CA ALA A 25 -3.05 -15.33 1.34
C ALA A 25 -2.24 -16.55 1.74
N GLU A 26 -2.84 -17.51 2.46
CA GLU A 26 -2.20 -18.78 2.81
C GLU A 26 -1.82 -19.58 1.57
N TYR A 27 -2.74 -19.75 0.62
CA TYR A 27 -2.44 -20.42 -0.64
C TYR A 27 -1.31 -19.69 -1.41
N ALA A 28 -1.40 -18.36 -1.50
CA ALA A 28 -0.40 -17.56 -2.20
C ALA A 28 0.99 -17.70 -1.58
N ALA A 29 1.08 -17.75 -0.24
CA ALA A 29 2.32 -17.95 0.50
C ALA A 29 2.90 -19.34 0.23
N ALA A 30 2.08 -20.40 0.35
CA ALA A 30 2.52 -21.76 0.08
C ALA A 30 3.01 -21.93 -1.37
N PHE A 31 2.28 -21.37 -2.34
CA PHE A 31 2.68 -21.41 -3.74
C PHE A 31 3.99 -20.67 -3.99
N LEU A 32 4.16 -19.46 -3.43
CA LEU A 32 5.40 -18.71 -3.59
C LEU A 32 6.59 -19.40 -2.92
N SER A 33 6.40 -20.02 -1.76
CA SER A 33 7.44 -20.81 -1.10
C SER A 33 7.87 -22.01 -1.94
N GLY A 34 6.92 -22.75 -2.53
CA GLY A 34 7.26 -23.85 -3.44
C GLY A 34 8.06 -23.39 -4.67
N LEU A 35 7.76 -22.19 -5.20
CA LEU A 35 8.57 -21.60 -6.27
C LEU A 35 9.97 -21.19 -5.80
N TYR A 36 10.12 -20.78 -4.54
CA TYR A 36 11.44 -20.55 -3.96
C TYR A 36 12.22 -21.85 -3.82
N ASP A 37 11.59 -22.92 -3.34
CA ASP A 37 12.23 -24.24 -3.24
C ASP A 37 12.70 -24.76 -4.61
N GLU A 38 11.95 -24.44 -5.68
CA GLU A 38 12.32 -24.77 -7.06
C GLU A 38 13.50 -23.92 -7.59
N THR A 39 13.55 -22.63 -7.23
CA THR A 39 14.43 -21.65 -7.89
C THR A 39 15.64 -21.22 -7.07
N GLY A 40 15.58 -21.34 -5.75
CA GLY A 40 16.56 -20.82 -4.78
C GLY A 40 16.66 -19.29 -4.71
N ASP A 41 15.82 -18.55 -5.43
CA ASP A 41 15.92 -17.09 -5.59
C ASP A 41 14.53 -16.45 -5.51
N TRP A 42 14.31 -15.58 -4.53
CA TRP A 42 13.03 -14.91 -4.30
C TRP A 42 12.56 -14.03 -5.47
N LEU A 43 13.47 -13.38 -6.19
CA LEU A 43 13.12 -12.57 -7.36
C LEU A 43 12.70 -13.45 -8.53
N ARG A 44 13.33 -14.62 -8.69
CA ARG A 44 12.95 -15.62 -9.69
C ARG A 44 11.62 -16.29 -9.31
N ALA A 45 11.42 -16.63 -8.05
CA ALA A 45 10.15 -17.16 -7.53
C ALA A 45 9.00 -16.17 -7.75
N ALA A 46 9.18 -14.89 -7.41
CA ALA A 46 8.18 -13.84 -7.66
C ALA A 46 7.89 -13.64 -9.15
N SER A 47 8.89 -13.80 -10.02
CA SER A 47 8.70 -13.80 -11.47
C SER A 47 7.81 -14.96 -11.91
N TYR A 48 8.12 -16.19 -11.48
CA TYR A 48 7.36 -17.41 -11.80
C TYR A 48 5.96 -17.41 -11.21
N TYR A 49 5.76 -16.76 -10.07
CA TYR A 49 4.44 -16.55 -9.48
C TYR A 49 3.51 -15.82 -10.46
N HIS A 50 4.04 -14.86 -11.23
CA HIS A 50 3.27 -14.13 -12.23
C HIS A 50 3.24 -14.82 -13.59
N SER A 51 4.39 -15.30 -14.07
CA SER A 51 4.50 -16.01 -15.34
C SER A 51 5.81 -16.78 -15.44
N ARG A 52 5.75 -18.01 -15.97
CA ARG A 52 6.94 -18.80 -16.31
C ARG A 52 7.53 -18.43 -17.68
N ASP A 53 6.83 -17.60 -18.46
CA ASP A 53 7.37 -17.01 -19.68
C ASP A 53 8.51 -16.02 -19.33
N LEU A 54 9.66 -16.19 -19.99
CA LEU A 54 10.88 -15.45 -19.64
C LEU A 54 10.72 -13.93 -19.85
N GLU A 55 10.07 -13.50 -20.92
CA GLU A 55 9.94 -12.07 -21.25
C GLU A 55 8.92 -11.36 -20.35
N ARG A 56 7.77 -11.99 -20.09
CA ARG A 56 6.79 -11.49 -19.12
C ARG A 56 7.34 -11.52 -17.70
N GLY A 57 8.08 -12.57 -17.36
CA GLY A 57 8.72 -12.75 -16.08
C GLY A 57 9.77 -11.67 -15.78
N LYS A 58 10.63 -11.34 -16.75
CA LYS A 58 11.60 -10.22 -16.65
C LYS A 58 10.89 -8.89 -16.38
N THR A 59 9.87 -8.59 -17.17
CA THR A 59 9.09 -7.35 -17.02
C THR A 59 8.44 -7.26 -15.63
N TYR A 60 7.88 -8.36 -15.13
CA TYR A 60 7.27 -8.38 -13.81
C TYR A 60 8.30 -8.23 -12.69
N ARG A 61 9.42 -8.95 -12.77
CA ARG A 61 10.52 -8.83 -11.81
C ARG A 61 11.02 -7.39 -11.67
N ALA A 62 11.17 -6.68 -12.79
CA ALA A 62 11.58 -5.26 -12.76
C ALA A 62 10.58 -4.37 -12.00
N LYS A 63 9.28 -4.64 -12.14
CA LYS A 63 8.23 -3.94 -11.36
C LYS A 63 8.35 -4.23 -9.87
N VAL A 64 8.53 -5.49 -9.50
CA VAL A 64 8.69 -5.92 -8.09
C VAL A 64 9.89 -5.22 -7.44
N VAL A 65 11.05 -5.24 -8.10
CA VAL A 65 12.28 -4.60 -7.60
C VAL A 65 12.06 -3.10 -7.40
N LYS A 66 11.50 -2.41 -8.40
CA LYS A 66 11.22 -0.98 -8.33
C LYS A 66 10.31 -0.62 -7.15
N THR A 67 9.23 -1.39 -6.96
CA THR A 67 8.31 -1.18 -5.84
C THR A 67 9.00 -1.45 -4.50
N TRP A 68 9.79 -2.53 -4.40
CA TRP A 68 10.54 -2.86 -3.20
C TRP A 68 11.51 -1.75 -2.79
N GLU A 69 12.32 -1.26 -3.73
CA GLU A 69 13.26 -0.16 -3.49
C GLU A 69 12.55 1.10 -3.02
N THR A 70 11.44 1.46 -3.68
CA THR A 70 10.61 2.62 -3.27
C THR A 70 10.15 2.49 -1.82
N HIS A 71 9.57 1.35 -1.46
CA HIS A 71 9.11 1.11 -0.08
C HIS A 71 10.27 1.08 0.91
N ARG A 72 11.40 0.48 0.56
CA ARG A 72 12.62 0.50 1.38
C ARG A 72 13.07 1.93 1.66
N HIS A 73 13.13 2.80 0.64
CA HIS A 73 13.48 4.20 0.81
C HIS A 73 12.47 4.95 1.69
N MET A 74 11.17 4.70 1.54
CA MET A 74 10.14 5.32 2.38
C MET A 74 10.26 4.90 3.85
N VAL A 75 10.54 3.62 4.12
CA VAL A 75 10.72 3.12 5.48
C VAL A 75 11.98 3.70 6.11
N LEU A 76 13.09 3.74 5.38
CA LEU A 76 14.35 4.35 5.85
C LEU A 76 14.17 5.84 6.12
N ALA A 77 13.52 6.58 5.22
CA ALA A 77 13.25 8.01 5.41
C ALA A 77 12.37 8.31 6.63
N ARG A 78 11.43 7.41 6.98
CA ARG A 78 10.64 7.51 8.22
C ARG A 78 11.45 7.23 9.48
N GLN A 79 12.50 6.41 9.38
CA GLN A 79 13.34 6.02 10.51
C GLN A 79 14.48 7.02 10.77
N THR A 80 14.96 7.69 9.73
CA THR A 80 15.88 8.81 9.89
C THR A 80 15.14 10.01 10.45
N PRO A 81 15.55 10.56 11.62
CA PRO A 81 15.07 11.87 12.02
C PRO A 81 15.40 12.88 10.91
N PRO A 82 14.51 13.86 10.64
CA PRO A 82 14.79 14.90 9.65
C PRO A 82 16.16 15.51 9.95
N PRO A 83 16.98 15.83 8.93
CA PRO A 83 18.25 16.50 9.17
C PRO A 83 17.99 17.72 10.04
N GLU A 84 18.71 17.82 11.16
CA GLU A 84 18.60 18.98 12.06
C GLU A 84 18.74 20.22 11.17
N PRO A 85 17.77 21.15 11.17
CA PRO A 85 17.88 22.34 10.34
C PRO A 85 19.23 22.99 10.63
N PRO A 86 19.94 23.53 9.62
CA PRO A 86 21.24 24.13 9.84
C PRO A 86 21.09 25.12 11.00
N ARG A 87 21.79 24.82 12.10
CA ARG A 87 21.72 25.62 13.33
C ARG A 87 22.04 27.05 12.90
N PRO A 88 21.12 28.02 13.04
CA PRO A 88 21.38 29.36 12.55
C PRO A 88 22.66 29.83 13.22
N ALA A 89 23.65 30.21 12.42
CA ALA A 89 24.84 30.86 12.94
C ALA A 89 24.36 32.01 13.82
N ALA A 90 24.83 32.04 15.07
CA ALA A 90 24.41 33.03 16.05
C ALA A 90 24.46 34.43 15.42
N PRO A 91 23.39 35.24 15.51
CA PRO A 91 23.30 36.48 14.76
C PRO A 91 24.27 37.51 15.34
N SER A 92 25.44 37.63 14.72
CA SER A 92 26.28 38.81 14.88
C SER A 92 25.69 39.91 14.00
N ARG A 93 24.77 40.70 14.58
CA ARG A 93 24.39 42.10 14.26
C ARG A 93 22.88 42.30 14.41
N ARG A 94 22.48 43.24 15.27
CA ARG A 94 21.09 43.68 15.41
C ARG A 94 20.63 44.29 14.09
N LEU A 95 19.52 43.80 13.55
CA LEU A 95 18.79 44.42 12.45
C LEU A 95 17.49 45.00 13.04
N ASP A 96 17.42 46.32 13.11
CA ASP A 96 16.16 47.02 13.29
C ASP A 96 15.45 47.03 11.92
N THR A 97 14.46 46.16 11.71
CA THR A 97 13.57 46.22 10.54
C THR A 97 12.13 45.81 10.91
N PRO A 98 11.12 46.69 10.75
CA PRO A 98 9.74 46.40 11.13
C PRO A 98 8.91 45.67 10.05
N ALA A 99 9.51 44.83 9.20
CA ALA A 99 8.84 44.29 8.00
C ALA A 99 8.61 42.77 7.96
N LEU A 100 8.87 42.02 9.05
CA LEU A 100 8.78 40.54 9.03
C LEU A 100 7.47 39.95 9.57
N GLN A 101 6.53 40.77 10.07
CA GLN A 101 5.29 40.26 10.67
C GLN A 101 4.25 39.74 9.65
N GLY A 102 4.37 40.05 8.35
CA GLY A 102 3.38 39.66 7.34
C GLY A 102 3.68 38.37 6.55
N ILE A 103 4.94 37.93 6.49
CA ILE A 103 5.37 36.78 5.68
C ILE A 103 5.07 35.45 6.39
N THR A 104 5.12 35.43 7.72
CA THR A 104 4.90 34.22 8.54
C THR A 104 3.43 33.80 8.57
N THR A 105 2.49 34.75 8.59
CA THR A 105 1.04 34.47 8.68
C THR A 105 0.52 33.75 7.45
N ARG A 106 0.86 34.23 6.24
CA ARG A 106 0.42 33.58 4.99
C ARG A 106 0.98 32.16 4.83
N GLN A 107 2.22 31.91 5.27
CA GLN A 107 2.81 30.57 5.24
C GLN A 107 2.13 29.63 6.25
N ALA A 108 1.81 30.11 7.44
CA ALA A 108 1.09 29.34 8.46
C ALA A 108 -0.33 28.96 8.00
N GLU A 109 -1.04 29.89 7.34
CA GLU A 109 -2.39 29.66 6.80
C GLU A 109 -2.40 28.59 5.70
N VAL A 110 -1.45 28.64 4.76
CA VAL A 110 -1.32 27.64 3.69
C VAL A 110 -1.04 26.25 4.28
N LEU A 111 -0.16 26.15 5.28
CA LEU A 111 0.12 24.89 5.97
C LEU A 111 -1.10 24.35 6.71
N ALA A 112 -1.80 25.19 7.49
CA ALA A 112 -3.01 24.79 8.20
C ALA A 112 -4.09 24.26 7.23
N ARG A 113 -4.27 24.93 6.09
CA ARG A 113 -5.19 24.49 5.04
C ARG A 113 -4.78 23.14 4.45
N THR A 114 -3.51 22.95 4.10
CA THR A 114 -3.05 21.66 3.55
C THR A 114 -3.15 20.50 4.55
N LEU A 115 -3.00 20.76 5.84
CA LEU A 115 -3.20 19.74 6.89
C LEU A 115 -4.67 19.38 7.04
N ALA A 116 -5.56 20.38 7.08
CA ALA A 116 -7.01 20.16 7.12
C ALA A 116 -7.50 19.37 5.88
N GLU A 117 -7.01 19.71 4.68
CA GLU A 117 -7.32 18.98 3.44
C GLU A 117 -6.85 17.51 3.50
N ARG A 118 -5.70 17.24 4.11
CA ARG A 118 -5.16 15.89 4.31
C ARG A 118 -5.96 15.08 5.33
N GLU A 119 -6.39 15.70 6.42
CA GLU A 119 -7.23 15.06 7.44
C GLU A 119 -8.60 14.70 6.84
N ALA A 120 -9.24 15.65 6.15
CA ALA A 120 -10.48 15.40 5.43
C ALA A 120 -10.35 14.27 4.41
N ALA A 121 -9.23 14.19 3.67
CA ALA A 121 -8.97 13.09 2.74
C ALA A 121 -8.82 11.73 3.44
N ARG A 122 -8.21 11.67 4.62
CA ARG A 122 -8.06 10.43 5.42
C ARG A 122 -9.40 9.97 5.99
N GLU A 123 -10.20 10.90 6.47
CA GLU A 123 -11.55 10.63 6.97
C GLU A 123 -12.44 10.13 5.83
N ALA A 124 -12.45 10.83 4.70
CA ALA A 124 -13.18 10.41 3.50
C ALA A 124 -12.75 9.01 3.03
N ALA A 125 -11.45 8.72 3.02
CA ALA A 125 -10.95 7.38 2.70
C ALA A 125 -11.37 6.32 3.72
N THR A 126 -11.54 6.69 4.99
CA THR A 126 -12.02 5.78 6.04
C THR A 126 -13.51 5.50 5.89
N VAL A 127 -14.32 6.55 5.71
CA VAL A 127 -15.76 6.44 5.45
C VAL A 127 -16.03 5.64 4.17
N TRP A 128 -15.26 5.88 3.11
CA TRP A 128 -15.39 5.11 1.87
C TRP A 128 -15.07 3.63 2.10
N ARG A 129 -14.00 3.30 2.84
CA ARG A 129 -13.63 1.91 3.16
C ARG A 129 -14.69 1.20 3.99
N THR A 130 -15.24 1.87 5.02
CA THR A 130 -16.25 1.27 5.89
C THR A 130 -17.57 1.07 5.14
N ALA A 131 -18.03 2.06 4.38
CA ALA A 131 -19.23 1.93 3.55
C ALA A 131 -19.08 0.79 2.52
N ARG A 132 -17.92 0.70 1.87
CA ARG A 132 -17.65 -0.35 0.89
C ARG A 132 -17.62 -1.75 1.51
N MET A 133 -17.13 -1.87 2.74
CA MET A 133 -17.13 -3.13 3.50
C MET A 133 -18.55 -3.54 3.88
N GLN A 134 -19.38 -2.61 4.36
CA GLN A 134 -20.78 -2.88 4.69
C GLN A 134 -21.62 -3.26 3.46
N GLU A 135 -21.40 -2.60 2.31
CA GLU A 135 -22.02 -3.01 1.05
C GLU A 135 -21.66 -4.46 0.68
N TRP A 136 -20.40 -4.84 0.88
CA TRP A 136 -19.94 -6.21 0.62
C TRP A 136 -20.58 -7.22 1.59
N GLU A 137 -20.63 -6.89 2.89
CA GLU A 137 -21.28 -7.73 3.91
C GLU A 137 -22.77 -7.93 3.63
N ALA A 138 -23.49 -6.86 3.25
CA ALA A 138 -24.90 -6.94 2.90
C ALA A 138 -25.13 -7.81 1.65
N ARG A 139 -24.29 -7.66 0.61
CA ARG A 139 -24.34 -8.51 -0.60
C ARG A 139 -23.98 -9.96 -0.29
N ARG A 140 -23.10 -10.21 0.68
CA ARG A 140 -22.76 -11.54 1.16
C ARG A 140 -23.94 -12.16 1.91
N ALA A 141 -24.56 -11.44 2.84
CA ALA A 141 -25.73 -11.89 3.58
C ALA A 141 -26.91 -12.24 2.65
N ALA A 142 -27.20 -11.39 1.65
CA ALA A 142 -28.26 -11.64 0.68
C ALA A 142 -28.01 -12.87 -0.22
N ARG A 143 -26.74 -13.17 -0.54
CA ARG A 143 -26.38 -14.39 -1.28
C ARG A 143 -26.58 -15.65 -0.43
N LEU A 144 -26.17 -15.61 0.84
CA LEU A 144 -26.34 -16.72 1.77
C LEU A 144 -27.83 -17.00 2.05
N SER A 145 -28.65 -15.96 2.23
CA SER A 145 -30.10 -16.13 2.42
C SER A 145 -30.78 -16.73 1.18
N ARG A 146 -30.31 -16.38 -0.03
CA ARG A 146 -30.83 -16.93 -1.29
C ARG A 146 -30.41 -18.38 -1.52
N ALA A 147 -29.21 -18.76 -1.08
CA ALA A 147 -28.73 -20.14 -1.15
C ALA A 147 -29.44 -21.07 -0.15
N ALA A 148 -29.88 -20.55 1.01
CA ALA A 148 -30.61 -21.31 2.02
C ALA A 148 -32.12 -21.49 1.71
N ALA A 149 -32.64 -20.78 0.70
CA ALA A 149 -34.05 -20.82 0.30
C ALA A 149 -34.33 -21.74 -0.91
N ASN A 150 -33.29 -22.40 -1.45
CA ASN A 150 -33.35 -23.41 -2.52
C ASN A 150 -32.90 -24.76 -1.97
#